data_AF-A0A7V9E7G4-F1
#
_entry.id   AF-A0A7V9E7G4-F1
#
_cell.length_a   1.000
_cell.length_b   1.000
_cell.length_c   1.000
_cell.angle_alpha   90.00
_cell.angle_beta   90.00
_cell.angle_gamma   90.00
#
_symmetry.space_group_name_H-M   'P 1'
#
loop_
_entity.id
_entity.type
_entity.pdbx_description
1 polymer ?
#
loop_
_entity_poly.entity_id
_entity_poly.type
_entity_poly.pdbx_seq_one_letter_code
_entity_poly.pdbx_strand_id
1 'polypeptide(L)'
;MSRFVGGWRASLRMARRSVTRSKGRSALIAVMVGAPVLLSVTLATTVATGDVSVREDVPAQLGSAQAVATYVGGRVEQSPDDIYGSWGGAKADPTRDGRRLAELTDSEIVALTSGTATIEIGAGAAPVEVLRADWAVPATDGIVEVTSGRLPSSDDEVLVTPALAERGLRTGTTMRTRSGDAFDVVGVGTYGSVAPDPALLGVVGGSAEIAQPGSITARYLIDQSAPVTWDDVKRLNGEGFLVLSRDVLANTPPASQEYDSLGSSGETETFAALAIIVTAVVIEIVLIAGPAFAVGVRRQRRELALVAASGGAPRDIRRIVLAQALVLGLGSCIVGAGLGVLAALGLVHLIPLWFPLTFGPFEVMWPAVFGAVTLGAVAAMLAAYTPARQAAKQQVAAVLAGRTGQVRTRNGWPLLGVVLIVAGLAGCLTLGRRSGGEWAVSVSTIVLVLGAVLLTPLVIGLVGKVGSVLPLPLRLAVRDTARQRVRTAPAVAAIMAAVAGVTTLAIATSSDYKQSRETYQYTYPDDTTVISGDKGSFASIRAAAQAALPARSLVPISTAGSSP
;
A
#
# COMPACT_ATOMS: atom_id res chain seq x y z
N MET A 1 35.00 -18.27 -21.27
CA MET A 1 33.51 -18.35 -21.17
C MET A 1 32.90 -19.67 -21.66
N SER A 2 33.38 -20.31 -22.72
CA SER A 2 32.77 -21.53 -23.31
C SER A 2 32.58 -22.72 -22.34
N ARG A 3 33.55 -23.02 -21.47
CA ARG A 3 33.44 -24.08 -20.44
C ARG A 3 32.41 -23.79 -19.34
N PHE A 4 32.17 -22.51 -19.03
CA PHE A 4 31.16 -22.10 -18.05
C PHE A 4 29.75 -22.25 -18.62
N VAL A 5 29.53 -21.79 -19.85
CA VAL A 5 28.25 -21.89 -20.57
C VAL A 5 27.91 -23.35 -20.90
N GLY A 6 28.89 -24.17 -21.29
CA GLY A 6 28.69 -25.59 -21.59
C GLY A 6 28.22 -26.40 -20.37
N GLY A 7 28.81 -26.18 -19.19
CA GLY A 7 28.43 -26.86 -17.95
C GLY A 7 27.02 -26.51 -17.47
N TRP A 8 26.59 -25.26 -17.66
CA TRP A 8 25.23 -24.83 -17.31
C TRP A 8 24.17 -25.34 -18.29
N ARG A 9 24.46 -25.40 -19.59
CA ARG A 9 23.52 -25.94 -20.59
C ARG A 9 23.17 -27.41 -20.32
N ALA A 10 24.16 -28.24 -20.03
CA ALA A 10 23.92 -29.65 -19.67
C ALA A 10 23.11 -29.78 -18.38
N SER A 11 23.46 -28.99 -17.35
CA SER A 11 22.77 -28.97 -16.06
C SER A 11 21.30 -28.53 -16.18
N LEU A 12 21.00 -27.51 -16.99
CA LEU A 12 19.65 -27.03 -17.26
C LEU A 12 18.80 -28.06 -18.01
N ARG A 13 19.38 -28.76 -18.98
CA ARG A 13 18.68 -29.82 -19.71
C ARG A 13 18.31 -31.00 -18.80
N MET A 14 19.23 -31.40 -17.93
CA MET A 14 18.98 -32.42 -16.90
C MET A 14 17.91 -31.96 -15.90
N ALA A 15 17.99 -30.69 -15.46
CA ALA A 15 17.03 -30.10 -14.55
C ALA A 15 15.61 -30.13 -15.12
N ARG A 16 15.40 -29.64 -16.36
CA ARG A 16 14.10 -29.64 -17.03
C ARG A 16 13.48 -31.05 -17.11
N ARG A 17 14.29 -32.06 -17.46
CA ARG A 17 13.84 -33.46 -17.55
C ARG A 17 13.50 -34.06 -16.18
N SER A 18 14.23 -33.68 -15.13
CA SER A 18 13.96 -34.13 -13.76
C SER A 18 12.67 -33.54 -13.20
N VAL A 19 12.41 -32.25 -13.48
CA VAL A 19 11.19 -31.56 -13.07
C VAL A 19 9.94 -32.21 -13.66
N THR A 20 9.95 -32.56 -14.95
CA THR A 20 8.79 -33.17 -15.62
C THR A 20 8.54 -34.62 -15.20
N ARG A 21 9.58 -35.36 -14.82
CA ARG A 21 9.45 -36.74 -14.32
C ARG A 21 8.94 -36.82 -12.89
N SER A 22 9.19 -35.80 -12.06
CA SER A 22 8.85 -35.82 -10.63
C SER A 22 7.71 -34.85 -10.27
N LYS A 23 6.60 -34.93 -11.03
CA LYS A 23 5.46 -33.98 -10.99
C LYS A 23 5.01 -33.59 -9.58
N GLY A 24 4.77 -34.53 -8.67
CA GLY A 24 4.27 -34.22 -7.31
C GLY A 24 5.26 -33.41 -6.45
N ARG A 25 6.56 -33.72 -6.55
CA ARG A 25 7.60 -32.94 -5.84
C ARG A 25 7.76 -31.56 -6.46
N SER A 26 7.80 -31.51 -7.80
CA SER A 26 7.90 -30.26 -8.54
C SER A 26 6.74 -29.34 -8.20
N ALA A 27 5.51 -29.87 -8.14
CA ALA A 27 4.31 -29.14 -7.73
C ALA A 27 4.42 -28.62 -6.28
N LEU A 28 4.86 -29.46 -5.32
CA LEU A 28 5.03 -29.02 -3.93
C LEU A 28 6.00 -27.84 -3.81
N ILE A 29 7.18 -27.94 -4.43
CA ILE A 29 8.17 -26.85 -4.41
C ILE A 29 7.61 -25.64 -5.15
N ALA A 30 6.87 -25.85 -6.24
CA ALA A 30 6.28 -24.77 -7.01
C ALA A 30 5.25 -23.98 -6.20
N VAL A 31 4.40 -24.66 -5.43
CA VAL A 31 3.46 -24.01 -4.50
C VAL A 31 4.22 -23.28 -3.40
N MET A 32 5.23 -23.91 -2.79
CA MET A 32 6.02 -23.30 -1.70
C MET A 32 6.77 -22.03 -2.10
N VAL A 33 7.27 -21.96 -3.34
CA VAL A 33 7.98 -20.77 -3.85
C VAL A 33 7.02 -19.79 -4.51
N GLY A 34 6.02 -20.28 -5.23
CA GLY A 34 5.07 -19.47 -5.98
C GLY A 34 4.04 -18.78 -5.11
N ALA A 35 3.61 -19.36 -3.99
CA ALA A 35 2.57 -18.78 -3.14
C ALA A 35 3.00 -17.44 -2.49
N PRO A 36 4.20 -17.29 -1.91
CA PRO A 36 4.64 -15.99 -1.41
C PRO A 36 4.77 -14.93 -2.51
N VAL A 37 5.20 -15.32 -3.72
CA VAL A 37 5.28 -14.41 -4.87
C VAL A 37 3.88 -14.00 -5.34
N LEU A 38 2.93 -14.95 -5.40
CA LEU A 38 1.53 -14.69 -5.69
C LEU A 38 0.96 -13.67 -4.73
N LEU A 39 1.09 -13.90 -3.41
CA LEU A 39 0.58 -13.00 -2.38
C LEU A 39 1.23 -11.61 -2.46
N SER A 40 2.55 -11.55 -2.67
CA SER A 40 3.28 -10.29 -2.80
C SER A 40 2.84 -9.49 -4.01
N VAL A 41 2.64 -10.15 -5.15
CA VAL A 41 2.16 -9.52 -6.39
C VAL A 41 0.71 -9.10 -6.25
N THR A 42 -0.16 -9.93 -5.67
CA THR A 42 -1.56 -9.54 -5.41
C THR A 42 -1.62 -8.30 -4.54
N LEU A 43 -0.89 -8.27 -3.42
CA LEU A 43 -0.87 -7.12 -2.52
C LEU A 43 -0.33 -5.87 -3.23
N ALA A 44 0.82 -5.98 -3.91
CA ALA A 44 1.43 -4.85 -4.60
C ALA A 44 0.52 -4.28 -5.70
N THR A 45 -0.15 -5.13 -6.48
CA THR A 45 -1.11 -4.69 -7.50
C THR A 45 -2.34 -4.08 -6.86
N THR A 46 -2.94 -4.70 -5.83
CA THR A 46 -4.13 -4.15 -5.18
C THR A 46 -3.87 -2.82 -4.50
N VAL A 47 -2.70 -2.66 -3.85
CA VAL A 47 -2.30 -1.37 -3.27
C VAL A 47 -2.09 -0.34 -4.37
N ALA A 48 -1.35 -0.65 -5.43
CA ALA A 48 -1.15 0.26 -6.56
C ALA A 48 -2.46 0.66 -7.26
N THR A 49 -3.43 -0.26 -7.36
CA THR A 49 -4.75 0.02 -7.94
C THR A 49 -5.65 0.83 -6.99
N GLY A 50 -5.41 0.75 -5.68
CA GLY A 50 -6.16 1.52 -4.68
C GLY A 50 -5.61 2.93 -4.46
N ASP A 51 -4.33 3.14 -4.78
CA ASP A 51 -3.65 4.42 -4.67
C ASP A 51 -3.80 5.18 -5.99
N VAL A 52 -4.86 6.00 -6.11
CA VAL A 52 -5.07 6.83 -7.31
C VAL A 52 -3.97 7.87 -7.34
N SER A 53 -3.00 7.69 -8.23
CA SER A 53 -1.89 8.63 -8.33
C SER A 53 -2.40 10.00 -8.79
N VAL A 54 -1.70 11.07 -8.40
CA VAL A 54 -1.99 12.44 -8.87
C VAL A 54 -2.05 12.51 -10.40
N ARG A 55 -1.29 11.66 -11.11
CA ARG A 55 -1.28 11.54 -12.58
C ARG A 55 -2.56 10.94 -13.15
N GLU A 56 -3.14 9.97 -12.48
CA GLU A 56 -4.40 9.34 -12.90
C GLU A 56 -5.60 10.25 -12.65
N ASP A 57 -5.51 11.08 -11.61
CA ASP A 57 -6.54 12.05 -11.25
C ASP A 57 -6.48 13.34 -12.09
N VAL A 58 -5.44 13.53 -12.91
CA VAL A 58 -5.27 14.71 -13.79
C VAL A 58 -6.54 15.09 -14.56
N PRO A 59 -7.26 14.16 -15.22
CA PRO A 59 -8.48 14.51 -15.93
C PRO A 59 -9.58 15.02 -14.98
N ALA A 60 -9.73 14.42 -13.80
CA ALA A 60 -10.72 14.82 -12.80
C ALA A 60 -10.36 16.14 -12.10
N GLN A 61 -9.07 16.47 -11.99
CA GLN A 61 -8.60 17.69 -11.33
C GLN A 61 -8.39 18.89 -12.28
N LEU A 62 -7.92 18.65 -13.51
CA LEU A 62 -7.60 19.69 -14.50
C LEU A 62 -8.60 19.77 -15.66
N GLY A 63 -9.46 18.77 -15.87
CA GLY A 63 -10.28 18.69 -17.07
C GLY A 63 -9.40 18.69 -18.32
N SER A 64 -9.65 19.63 -19.23
CA SER A 64 -8.82 19.87 -20.42
C SER A 64 -7.75 20.96 -20.24
N ALA A 65 -7.74 21.65 -19.08
CA ALA A 65 -6.77 22.70 -18.79
C ALA A 65 -5.32 22.18 -18.67
N GLN A 66 -4.36 23.10 -18.79
CA GLN A 66 -2.93 22.79 -18.71
C GLN A 66 -2.43 22.69 -17.27
N ALA A 67 -2.97 23.52 -16.38
CA ALA A 67 -2.64 23.50 -14.96
C ALA A 67 -3.84 23.92 -14.11
N VAL A 68 -3.83 23.55 -12.84
CA VAL A 68 -4.71 24.11 -11.82
C VAL A 68 -3.87 24.71 -10.70
N ALA A 69 -4.19 25.93 -10.29
CA ALA A 69 -3.49 26.64 -9.23
C ALA A 69 -4.44 26.88 -8.04
N THR A 70 -3.91 26.75 -6.82
CA THR A 70 -4.63 27.03 -5.58
C THR A 70 -3.82 28.04 -4.78
N TYR A 71 -4.42 29.17 -4.43
CA TYR A 71 -3.74 30.14 -3.59
C TYR A 71 -3.74 29.64 -2.14
N VAL A 72 -2.55 29.44 -1.60
CA VAL A 72 -2.34 29.00 -0.22
C VAL A 72 -1.67 30.09 0.62
N GLY A 73 -0.97 31.04 -0.04
CA GLY A 73 -0.30 32.16 0.60
C GLY A 73 1.06 31.81 1.22
N GLY A 74 1.88 32.85 1.41
CA GLY A 74 3.30 32.67 1.73
C GLY A 74 4.08 32.11 0.53
N ARG A 75 5.33 31.69 0.76
CA ARG A 75 6.12 30.99 -0.26
C ARG A 75 5.78 29.51 -0.20
N VAL A 76 5.47 28.92 -1.36
CA VAL A 76 5.15 27.49 -1.47
C VAL A 76 6.40 26.73 -1.87
N GLU A 77 6.59 25.56 -1.26
CA GLU A 77 7.59 24.58 -1.69
C GLU A 77 6.84 23.25 -1.85
N GLN A 78 6.77 22.76 -3.09
CA GLN A 78 6.01 21.55 -3.48
C GLN A 78 6.88 20.57 -4.26
N SER A 79 6.51 19.29 -4.20
CA SER A 79 7.10 18.26 -5.06
C SER A 79 6.59 18.41 -6.52
N PRO A 80 7.35 17.96 -7.54
CA PRO A 80 6.90 17.97 -8.92
C PRO A 80 5.88 16.86 -9.25
N ASP A 81 5.89 15.78 -8.49
CA ASP A 81 5.08 14.57 -8.69
C ASP A 81 3.93 14.44 -7.68
N ASP A 82 3.83 15.37 -6.73
CA ASP A 82 2.86 15.32 -5.65
C ASP A 82 2.36 16.72 -5.25
N ILE A 83 1.15 16.81 -4.70
CA ILE A 83 0.53 18.06 -4.25
C ILE A 83 0.92 18.38 -2.78
N TYR A 84 1.62 17.47 -2.11
CA TYR A 84 2.14 17.73 -0.76
C TYR A 84 3.32 18.72 -0.79
N GLY A 85 3.23 19.72 0.09
CA GLY A 85 4.18 20.80 0.24
C GLY A 85 4.05 21.47 1.60
N SER A 86 4.98 22.35 1.94
CA SER A 86 4.86 23.19 3.14
C SER A 86 4.37 24.58 2.73
N TRP A 87 3.26 25.05 3.32
CA TRP A 87 2.72 26.38 3.06
C TRP A 87 2.15 27.03 4.32
N GLY A 88 2.02 28.36 4.30
CA GLY A 88 1.39 29.12 5.39
C GLY A 88 -0.12 29.21 5.16
N GLY A 89 -0.95 29.01 6.18
CA GLY A 89 -2.42 28.97 6.05
C GLY A 89 -3.09 30.34 5.86
N ALA A 90 -2.86 31.01 4.73
CA ALA A 90 -3.57 32.26 4.42
C ALA A 90 -5.03 31.99 4.01
N LYS A 91 -5.92 32.94 4.31
CA LYS A 91 -7.28 32.93 3.75
C LYS A 91 -7.23 33.41 2.30
N ALA A 92 -7.65 32.56 1.36
CA ALA A 92 -7.76 32.92 -0.05
C ALA A 92 -8.95 33.86 -0.30
N ASP A 93 -8.79 34.79 -1.23
CA ASP A 93 -9.88 35.59 -1.82
C ASP A 93 -10.05 35.15 -3.27
N PRO A 94 -11.11 34.35 -3.57
CA PRO A 94 -11.35 33.79 -4.89
C PRO A 94 -11.26 34.79 -6.05
N THR A 95 -11.70 36.03 -5.83
CA THR A 95 -11.82 37.03 -6.89
C THR A 95 -10.54 37.82 -7.12
N ARG A 96 -9.76 38.03 -6.05
CA ARG A 96 -8.49 38.74 -6.11
C ARG A 96 -7.39 37.81 -6.61
N ASP A 97 -7.34 36.59 -6.08
CA ASP A 97 -6.26 35.66 -6.38
C ASP A 97 -6.36 35.15 -7.83
N GLY A 98 -7.59 34.95 -8.34
CA GLY A 98 -7.82 34.60 -9.74
C GLY A 98 -7.38 35.71 -10.72
N ARG A 99 -7.65 36.98 -10.38
CA ARG A 99 -7.18 38.13 -11.20
C ARG A 99 -5.66 38.24 -11.19
N ARG A 100 -5.03 38.09 -10.02
CA ARG A 100 -3.58 38.10 -9.90
C ARG A 100 -2.94 36.96 -10.70
N LEU A 101 -3.54 35.78 -10.68
CA LEU A 101 -3.05 34.65 -11.46
C LEU A 101 -3.15 34.93 -12.97
N ALA A 102 -4.28 35.47 -13.44
CA ALA A 102 -4.46 35.86 -14.84
C ALA A 102 -3.39 36.89 -15.30
N GLU A 103 -3.06 37.86 -14.45
CA GLU A 103 -1.98 38.83 -14.72
C GLU A 103 -0.59 38.19 -14.77
N LEU A 104 -0.33 37.17 -13.94
CA LEU A 104 0.96 36.49 -13.86
C LEU A 104 1.21 35.51 -15.02
N THR A 105 0.14 34.94 -15.57
CA THR A 105 0.21 33.91 -16.61
C THR A 105 -0.18 34.42 -18.00
N ASP A 106 -0.82 35.59 -18.10
CA ASP A 106 -1.38 36.14 -19.35
C ASP A 106 -2.33 35.14 -20.02
N SER A 107 -3.20 34.51 -19.20
CA SER A 107 -4.08 33.41 -19.61
C SER A 107 -5.52 33.65 -19.17
N GLU A 108 -6.45 32.95 -19.83
CA GLU A 108 -7.82 32.85 -19.34
C GLU A 108 -7.86 31.91 -18.14
N ILE A 109 -8.46 32.39 -17.04
CA ILE A 109 -8.54 31.65 -15.78
C ILE A 109 -9.99 31.30 -15.49
N VAL A 110 -10.27 30.00 -15.36
CA VAL A 110 -11.58 29.50 -14.94
C VAL A 110 -11.54 29.15 -13.47
N ALA A 111 -12.39 29.80 -12.66
CA ALA A 111 -12.45 29.56 -11.22
C ALA A 111 -13.35 28.36 -10.89
N LEU A 112 -12.75 27.29 -10.40
CA LEU A 112 -13.41 26.14 -9.81
C LEU A 112 -13.54 26.36 -8.30
N THR A 113 -14.74 26.66 -7.85
CA THR A 113 -15.02 26.92 -6.44
C THR A 113 -15.59 25.67 -5.78
N SER A 114 -15.06 25.29 -4.62
CA SER A 114 -15.66 24.26 -3.77
C SER A 114 -16.06 24.83 -2.42
N GLY A 115 -17.04 24.21 -1.77
CA GLY A 115 -17.45 24.59 -0.41
C GLY A 115 -18.46 23.61 0.16
N THR A 116 -19.11 24.00 1.25
CA THR A 116 -20.13 23.15 1.89
C THR A 116 -21.47 23.86 1.95
N ALA A 117 -22.54 23.16 1.63
CA ALA A 117 -23.91 23.62 1.82
C ALA A 117 -24.67 22.66 2.72
N THR A 118 -25.81 23.09 3.23
CA THR A 118 -26.75 22.20 3.93
C THR A 118 -28.05 22.16 3.15
N ILE A 119 -28.43 20.97 2.70
CA ILE A 119 -29.64 20.75 1.91
C ILE A 119 -30.67 19.94 2.69
N GLU A 120 -31.94 20.17 2.39
CA GLU A 120 -33.06 19.42 2.94
C GLU A 120 -33.19 18.08 2.21
N ILE A 121 -33.25 16.99 2.97
CA ILE A 121 -33.43 15.62 2.46
C ILE A 121 -34.54 14.96 3.31
N GLY A 122 -35.72 14.80 2.71
CA GLY A 122 -36.89 14.29 3.42
C GLY A 122 -37.31 15.23 4.56
N ALA A 123 -37.33 14.72 5.80
CA ALA A 123 -37.66 15.51 7.00
C ALA A 123 -36.41 16.08 7.72
N GLY A 124 -35.21 15.83 7.20
CA GLY A 124 -33.94 16.25 7.79
C GLY A 124 -33.15 17.17 6.87
N ALA A 125 -31.96 17.56 7.31
CA ALA A 125 -31.01 18.31 6.50
C ALA A 125 -29.61 17.73 6.66
N ALA A 126 -28.85 17.66 5.57
CA ALA A 126 -27.52 17.08 5.53
C ALA A 126 -26.50 18.07 4.96
N PRO A 127 -25.27 18.12 5.50
CA PRO A 127 -24.18 18.82 4.85
C PRO A 127 -23.82 18.10 3.55
N VAL A 128 -23.53 18.86 2.51
CA VAL A 128 -23.10 18.39 1.20
C VAL A 128 -21.92 19.22 0.72
N GLU A 129 -21.00 18.58 0.01
CA GLU A 129 -19.96 19.29 -0.72
C GLU A 129 -20.59 19.94 -1.96
N VAL A 130 -20.18 21.16 -2.25
CA VAL A 130 -20.63 21.91 -3.42
C VAL A 130 -19.42 22.16 -4.30
N LEU A 131 -19.50 21.74 -5.56
CA LEU A 131 -18.56 22.10 -6.61
C LEU A 131 -19.23 23.06 -7.60
N ARG A 132 -18.52 24.12 -7.98
CA ARG A 132 -19.04 25.19 -8.82
C ARG A 132 -18.00 25.62 -9.85
N ALA A 133 -18.40 25.70 -11.11
CA ALA A 133 -17.61 26.31 -12.18
C ALA A 133 -18.54 26.75 -13.31
N ASP A 134 -17.97 27.45 -14.29
CA ASP A 134 -18.61 27.61 -15.60
C ASP A 134 -18.36 26.34 -16.43
N TRP A 135 -19.38 25.49 -16.49
CA TRP A 135 -19.33 24.20 -17.20
C TRP A 135 -19.49 24.33 -18.72
N ALA A 136 -19.74 25.54 -19.24
CA ALA A 136 -19.80 25.77 -20.69
C ALA A 136 -18.40 25.93 -21.31
N VAL A 137 -17.38 26.14 -20.49
CA VAL A 137 -16.00 26.37 -20.94
C VAL A 137 -15.28 25.02 -21.16
N PRO A 138 -14.62 24.82 -22.32
CA PRO A 138 -13.91 23.58 -22.64
C PRO A 138 -12.90 23.16 -21.57
N ALA A 139 -12.27 24.10 -20.87
CA ALA A 139 -11.33 23.85 -19.76
C ALA A 139 -11.88 22.87 -18.70
N THR A 140 -13.20 22.87 -18.49
CA THR A 140 -13.86 22.03 -17.47
C THR A 140 -14.24 20.63 -17.95
N ASP A 141 -14.07 20.33 -19.23
CA ASP A 141 -14.39 19.03 -19.82
C ASP A 141 -13.59 17.91 -19.11
N GLY A 142 -14.30 16.94 -18.54
CA GLY A 142 -13.72 15.79 -17.84
C GLY A 142 -13.61 15.93 -16.32
N ILE A 143 -13.90 17.10 -15.74
CA ILE A 143 -13.92 17.30 -14.27
C ILE A 143 -15.13 16.62 -13.61
N VAL A 144 -16.27 16.61 -14.31
CA VAL A 144 -17.51 15.99 -13.86
C VAL A 144 -17.92 14.92 -14.86
N GLU A 145 -18.08 13.69 -14.37
CA GLU A 145 -18.61 12.57 -15.15
C GLU A 145 -20.12 12.45 -14.94
N VAL A 146 -20.89 12.72 -15.99
CA VAL A 146 -22.36 12.65 -15.94
C VAL A 146 -22.81 11.21 -16.15
N THR A 147 -23.41 10.60 -15.13
CA THR A 147 -24.01 9.26 -15.21
C THR A 147 -25.37 9.29 -15.92
N SER A 148 -26.18 10.33 -15.65
CA SER A 148 -27.48 10.52 -16.28
C SER A 148 -27.90 11.99 -16.28
N GLY A 149 -28.66 12.42 -17.29
CA GLY A 149 -29.09 13.80 -17.43
C GLY A 149 -28.05 14.68 -18.11
N ARG A 150 -27.83 15.90 -17.60
CA ARG A 150 -26.87 16.87 -18.14
C ARG A 150 -26.19 17.68 -17.02
N LEU A 151 -25.11 18.37 -17.37
CA LEU A 151 -24.51 19.41 -16.51
C LEU A 151 -25.46 20.61 -16.37
N PRO A 152 -25.41 21.33 -15.24
CA PRO A 152 -26.22 22.52 -15.02
C PRO A 152 -25.82 23.64 -15.99
N SER A 153 -26.81 24.27 -16.61
CA SER A 153 -26.63 25.34 -17.61
C SER A 153 -27.11 26.71 -17.15
N SER A 154 -27.88 26.75 -16.06
CA SER A 154 -28.36 27.98 -15.42
C SER A 154 -28.10 27.93 -13.92
N ASP A 155 -28.29 29.08 -13.26
CA ASP A 155 -28.09 29.27 -11.83
C ASP A 155 -29.03 28.45 -10.95
N ASP A 156 -30.22 28.14 -11.45
CA ASP A 156 -31.24 27.37 -10.71
C ASP A 156 -31.13 25.86 -10.97
N GLU A 157 -30.16 25.41 -11.77
CA GLU A 157 -29.94 24.00 -12.09
C GLU A 157 -28.79 23.41 -11.27
N VAL A 158 -28.95 22.16 -10.81
CA VAL A 158 -27.89 21.41 -10.14
C VAL A 158 -27.78 19.98 -10.65
N LEU A 159 -26.57 19.43 -10.61
CA LEU A 159 -26.31 18.00 -10.72
C LEU A 159 -25.96 17.46 -9.32
N VAL A 160 -26.42 16.26 -8.99
CA VAL A 160 -26.19 15.66 -7.65
C VAL A 160 -25.40 14.36 -7.76
N THR A 161 -24.71 13.98 -6.68
CA THR A 161 -24.02 12.68 -6.64
C THR A 161 -25.01 11.51 -6.58
N PRO A 162 -24.60 10.30 -7.02
CA PRO A 162 -25.44 9.10 -6.92
C PRO A 162 -25.97 8.84 -5.49
N ALA A 163 -25.17 9.10 -4.46
CA ALA A 163 -25.58 8.97 -3.06
C ALA A 163 -26.77 9.88 -2.67
N LEU A 164 -26.86 11.08 -3.25
CA LEU A 164 -28.01 11.96 -3.07
C LEU A 164 -29.23 11.52 -3.89
N ALA A 165 -29.00 10.99 -5.09
CA ALA A 165 -30.06 10.44 -5.93
C ALA A 165 -30.75 9.23 -5.31
N GLU A 166 -30.01 8.37 -4.61
CA GLU A 166 -30.55 7.26 -3.82
C GLU A 166 -31.39 7.75 -2.63
N ARG A 167 -31.07 8.91 -2.07
CA ARG A 167 -31.83 9.56 -0.97
C ARG A 167 -33.05 10.35 -1.44
N GLY A 168 -33.36 10.32 -2.74
CA GLY A 168 -34.60 10.86 -3.31
C GLY A 168 -34.44 12.07 -4.22
N LEU A 169 -33.23 12.64 -4.33
CA LEU A 169 -32.95 13.77 -5.24
C LEU A 169 -32.59 13.28 -6.64
N ARG A 170 -33.60 12.86 -7.41
CA ARG A 170 -33.43 12.36 -8.78
C ARG A 170 -33.60 13.47 -9.82
N THR A 171 -33.23 13.19 -11.07
CA THR A 171 -33.49 14.10 -12.18
C THR A 171 -34.98 14.49 -12.25
N GLY A 172 -35.24 15.79 -12.37
CA GLY A 172 -36.58 16.38 -12.35
C GLY A 172 -37.16 16.64 -10.96
N THR A 173 -36.41 16.40 -9.88
CA THR A 173 -36.81 16.82 -8.52
C THR A 173 -36.21 18.17 -8.18
N THR A 174 -36.79 18.86 -7.19
CA THR A 174 -36.26 20.15 -6.70
C THR A 174 -35.53 19.92 -5.39
N MET A 175 -34.26 20.27 -5.36
CA MET A 175 -33.43 20.35 -4.16
C MET A 175 -33.70 21.68 -3.44
N ARG A 176 -33.79 21.66 -2.11
CA ARG A 176 -33.89 22.89 -1.31
C ARG A 176 -32.69 23.02 -0.39
N THR A 177 -32.09 24.20 -0.33
CA THR A 177 -31.10 24.53 0.69
C THR A 177 -31.82 24.92 1.99
N ARG A 178 -31.12 24.85 3.12
CA ARG A 178 -31.66 25.33 4.40
C ARG A 178 -31.99 26.84 4.39
N SER A 179 -31.34 27.62 3.51
CA SER A 179 -31.64 29.06 3.32
C SER A 179 -32.98 29.29 2.60
N GLY A 180 -33.60 28.25 2.05
CA GLY A 180 -34.90 28.30 1.37
C GLY A 180 -34.79 28.40 -0.16
N ASP A 181 -33.57 28.43 -0.70
CA ASP A 181 -33.31 28.45 -2.13
C ASP A 181 -33.66 27.10 -2.74
N ALA A 182 -34.26 27.12 -3.93
CA ALA A 182 -34.73 25.94 -4.62
C ALA A 182 -33.99 25.79 -5.94
N PHE A 183 -33.48 24.59 -6.20
CA PHE A 183 -32.73 24.26 -7.41
C PHE A 183 -33.29 23.01 -8.05
N ASP A 184 -33.40 22.99 -9.38
CA ASP A 184 -33.87 21.84 -10.13
C ASP A 184 -32.73 20.87 -10.43
N VAL A 185 -32.92 19.61 -10.07
CA VAL A 185 -31.95 18.54 -10.29
C VAL A 185 -32.03 18.09 -11.76
N VAL A 186 -31.02 18.44 -12.55
CA VAL A 186 -30.98 18.14 -14.00
C VAL A 186 -30.10 16.96 -14.37
N GLY A 187 -29.29 16.48 -13.44
CA GLY A 187 -28.39 15.35 -13.67
C GLY A 187 -27.95 14.63 -12.41
N VAL A 188 -27.38 13.45 -12.61
CA VAL A 188 -26.64 12.68 -11.61
C VAL A 188 -25.25 12.40 -12.15
N GLY A 189 -24.22 12.64 -11.36
CA GLY A 189 -22.83 12.49 -11.79
C GLY A 189 -21.83 12.53 -10.64
N THR A 190 -20.58 12.20 -10.95
CA THR A 190 -19.46 12.14 -10.01
C THR A 190 -18.38 13.14 -10.38
N TYR A 191 -17.60 13.59 -9.42
CA TYR A 191 -16.55 14.59 -9.63
C TYR A 191 -15.44 14.44 -8.59
N GLY A 192 -14.35 15.18 -8.79
CA GLY A 192 -13.29 15.35 -7.80
C GLY A 192 -12.25 14.22 -7.78
N SER A 193 -12.60 13.02 -8.25
CA SER A 193 -11.64 11.95 -8.51
C SER A 193 -12.11 11.00 -9.62
N VAL A 194 -11.17 10.33 -10.30
CA VAL A 194 -11.44 9.19 -11.20
C VAL A 194 -11.92 7.93 -10.47
N ALA A 195 -11.71 7.84 -9.14
CA ALA A 195 -12.30 6.81 -8.28
C ALA A 195 -13.14 7.48 -7.17
N PRO A 196 -14.28 8.09 -7.52
CA PRO A 196 -15.05 8.91 -6.59
C PRO A 196 -15.55 8.08 -5.41
N ASP A 197 -15.60 8.69 -4.22
CA ASP A 197 -16.19 8.06 -3.03
C ASP A 197 -17.70 7.84 -3.28
N PRO A 198 -18.20 6.58 -3.27
CA PRO A 198 -19.60 6.28 -3.52
C PRO A 198 -20.53 6.85 -2.44
N ALA A 199 -20.00 7.17 -1.26
CA ALA A 199 -20.75 7.78 -0.17
C ALA A 199 -20.73 9.31 -0.21
N LEU A 200 -20.01 9.93 -1.15
CA LEU A 200 -19.91 11.39 -1.26
C LEU A 200 -21.29 12.01 -1.49
N LEU A 201 -21.69 12.90 -0.58
CA LEU A 201 -22.89 13.72 -0.74
C LEU A 201 -22.46 15.05 -1.34
N GLY A 202 -22.59 15.17 -2.66
CA GLY A 202 -22.07 16.29 -3.42
C GLY A 202 -23.11 16.90 -4.37
N VAL A 203 -23.03 18.20 -4.57
CA VAL A 203 -23.84 18.97 -5.51
C VAL A 203 -22.91 19.73 -6.43
N VAL A 204 -23.16 19.66 -7.72
CA VAL A 204 -22.50 20.44 -8.76
C VAL A 204 -23.46 21.54 -9.19
N GLY A 205 -23.12 22.79 -8.89
CA GLY A 205 -23.95 23.96 -9.22
C GLY A 205 -23.45 24.72 -10.44
N GLY A 206 -24.34 25.50 -11.07
CA GLY A 206 -24.01 26.51 -12.10
C GLY A 206 -23.28 27.73 -11.51
N SER A 207 -23.61 28.95 -11.92
CA SER A 207 -22.94 30.15 -11.35
C SER A 207 -23.49 30.60 -9.99
N ALA A 208 -24.66 30.12 -9.57
CA ALA A 208 -25.27 30.42 -8.27
C ALA A 208 -24.37 30.04 -7.08
N GLU A 209 -24.34 30.89 -6.05
CA GLU A 209 -23.61 30.64 -4.81
C GLU A 209 -24.46 29.80 -3.86
N ILE A 210 -24.24 28.48 -3.88
CA ILE A 210 -24.93 27.50 -3.03
C ILE A 210 -24.17 27.27 -1.71
N ALA A 211 -22.84 27.41 -1.74
CA ALA A 211 -21.97 27.14 -0.60
C ALA A 211 -22.11 28.21 0.50
N GLN A 212 -21.95 27.79 1.76
CA GLN A 212 -22.01 28.69 2.90
C GLN A 212 -20.82 29.67 2.92
N PRO A 213 -21.05 30.97 3.20
CA PRO A 213 -19.99 31.96 3.31
C PRO A 213 -18.91 31.51 4.30
N GLY A 214 -17.64 31.56 3.88
CA GLY A 214 -16.49 31.16 4.70
C GLY A 214 -16.08 29.68 4.60
N SER A 215 -16.86 28.84 3.93
CA SER A 215 -16.46 27.46 3.56
C SER A 215 -15.86 27.34 2.15
N ILE A 216 -15.78 28.47 1.46
CA ILE A 216 -15.49 28.54 0.03
C ILE A 216 -13.98 28.53 -0.21
N THR A 217 -13.51 27.53 -0.95
CA THR A 217 -12.15 27.43 -1.49
C THR A 217 -12.19 27.54 -3.00
N ALA A 218 -11.18 28.18 -3.58
CA ALA A 218 -11.07 28.35 -5.03
C ALA A 218 -9.81 27.69 -5.57
N ARG A 219 -10.00 26.95 -6.66
CA ARG A 219 -8.97 26.44 -7.55
C ARG A 219 -9.12 27.16 -8.90
N TYR A 220 -8.02 27.39 -9.58
CA TYR A 220 -7.98 28.18 -10.80
C TYR A 220 -7.42 27.34 -11.92
N LEU A 221 -8.26 26.98 -12.90
CA LEU A 221 -7.82 26.32 -14.11
C LEU A 221 -7.13 27.35 -15.00
N ILE A 222 -5.93 27.03 -15.44
CA ILE A 222 -5.14 27.84 -16.37
C ILE A 222 -5.41 27.29 -17.78
N ASP A 223 -6.31 27.95 -18.51
CA ASP A 223 -6.67 27.59 -19.87
C ASP A 223 -5.75 28.34 -20.85
N GLN A 224 -4.75 27.64 -21.34
CA GLN A 224 -3.80 28.17 -22.32
C GLN A 224 -3.30 27.04 -23.22
N SER A 225 -2.83 27.41 -24.42
CA SER A 225 -2.27 26.45 -25.37
C SER A 225 -0.82 26.08 -25.04
N ALA A 226 -0.08 26.94 -24.34
CA ALA A 226 1.30 26.70 -23.93
C ALA A 226 1.38 25.80 -22.68
N PRO A 227 2.36 24.88 -22.59
CA PRO A 227 2.56 24.09 -21.38
C PRO A 227 3.00 24.96 -20.19
N VAL A 228 2.53 24.63 -19.00
CA VAL A 228 2.98 25.26 -17.74
C VAL A 228 4.19 24.48 -17.21
N THR A 229 5.40 24.99 -17.43
CA THR A 229 6.64 24.26 -17.12
C THR A 229 6.97 24.27 -15.63
N TRP A 230 7.95 23.45 -15.21
CA TRP A 230 8.42 23.45 -13.80
C TRP A 230 8.96 24.81 -13.35
N ASP A 231 9.58 25.58 -14.25
CA ASP A 231 10.05 26.93 -13.93
C ASP A 231 8.89 27.91 -13.73
N ASP A 232 7.78 27.75 -14.48
CA ASP A 232 6.55 28.50 -14.25
C ASP A 232 5.90 28.12 -12.91
N VAL A 233 5.87 26.84 -12.58
CA VAL A 233 5.37 26.36 -11.27
C VAL A 233 6.17 26.99 -10.13
N LYS A 234 7.51 26.97 -10.17
CA LYS A 234 8.34 27.61 -9.13
C LYS A 234 8.12 29.12 -9.05
N ARG A 235 7.88 29.80 -10.19
CA ARG A 235 7.55 31.22 -10.22
C ARG A 235 6.22 31.49 -9.50
N LEU A 236 5.19 30.70 -9.81
CA LEU A 236 3.87 30.80 -9.17
C LEU A 236 3.89 30.41 -7.67
N ASN A 237 4.74 29.44 -7.30
CA ASN A 237 5.00 29.08 -5.90
C ASN A 237 5.58 30.25 -5.11
N GLY A 238 6.46 31.04 -5.72
CA GLY A 238 7.00 32.27 -5.14
C GLY A 238 5.92 33.32 -4.84
N GLU A 239 4.82 33.30 -5.60
CA GLU A 239 3.67 34.20 -5.45
C GLU A 239 2.58 33.64 -4.51
N GLY A 240 2.75 32.42 -3.98
CA GLY A 240 1.84 31.78 -3.03
C GLY A 240 0.81 30.84 -3.63
N PHE A 241 1.01 30.40 -4.87
CA PHE A 241 0.17 29.42 -5.53
C PHE A 241 0.80 28.03 -5.48
N LEU A 242 0.03 27.04 -5.02
CA LEU A 242 0.30 25.63 -5.23
C LEU A 242 -0.23 25.25 -6.62
N VAL A 243 0.59 24.66 -7.47
CA VAL A 243 0.24 24.46 -8.88
C VAL A 243 0.43 23.01 -9.27
N LEU A 244 -0.63 22.41 -9.81
CA LEU A 244 -0.60 21.11 -10.45
C LEU A 244 -0.58 21.31 -11.96
N SER A 245 0.49 20.88 -12.63
CA SER A 245 0.67 21.05 -14.08
C SER A 245 0.72 19.71 -14.80
N ARG A 246 0.00 19.62 -15.93
CA ARG A 246 0.00 18.46 -16.82
C ARG A 246 1.39 18.19 -17.41
N ASP A 247 2.13 19.25 -17.77
CA ASP A 247 3.47 19.12 -18.36
C ASP A 247 4.49 18.62 -17.32
N VAL A 248 4.44 19.13 -16.09
CA VAL A 248 5.33 18.68 -15.01
C VAL A 248 5.08 17.22 -14.65
N LEU A 249 3.82 16.78 -14.67
CA LEU A 249 3.50 15.36 -14.44
C LEU A 249 3.95 14.45 -15.58
N ALA A 250 3.84 14.91 -16.83
CA ALA A 250 4.31 14.16 -18.00
C ALA A 250 5.84 14.13 -18.12
N ASN A 251 6.49 15.25 -17.80
CA ASN A 251 7.91 15.51 -17.92
C ASN A 251 8.50 15.88 -16.55
N THR A 252 8.38 14.96 -15.58
CA THR A 252 8.80 15.21 -14.20
C THR A 252 10.28 15.58 -14.14
N PRO A 253 10.63 16.75 -13.59
CA PRO A 253 12.00 17.21 -13.49
C PRO A 253 12.82 16.26 -12.58
N PRO A 254 14.13 16.15 -12.80
CA PRO A 254 14.99 15.34 -11.93
C PRO A 254 15.07 15.94 -10.53
N ALA A 255 15.25 15.09 -9.51
CA ALA A 255 15.33 15.48 -8.10
C ALA A 255 16.36 16.58 -7.78
N SER A 256 17.37 16.77 -8.63
CA SER A 256 18.32 17.88 -8.50
C SER A 256 17.72 19.28 -8.73
N GLN A 257 16.50 19.36 -9.26
CA GLN A 257 15.78 20.61 -9.54
C GLN A 257 14.62 20.85 -8.56
N GLU A 258 14.47 19.98 -7.55
CA GLU A 258 13.52 20.14 -6.46
C GLU A 258 14.00 21.19 -5.45
N TYR A 259 13.11 21.60 -4.54
CA TYR A 259 13.47 22.46 -3.43
C TYR A 259 14.36 21.70 -2.42
N ASP A 260 15.48 22.29 -2.02
CA ASP A 260 16.43 21.68 -1.06
C ASP A 260 15.77 21.28 0.28
N SER A 261 14.71 21.99 0.66
CA SER A 261 13.92 21.78 1.89
C SER A 261 13.05 20.53 1.86
N LEU A 262 12.68 20.04 0.66
CA LEU A 262 11.92 18.80 0.48
C LEU A 262 12.79 17.55 0.57
N GLY A 263 14.10 17.71 0.85
CA GLY A 263 15.09 16.64 0.83
C GLY A 263 14.68 15.34 1.54
N SER A 264 14.75 14.23 0.79
CA SER A 264 14.92 12.77 1.07
C SER A 264 14.41 12.12 2.36
N SER A 265 13.64 12.81 3.20
CA SER A 265 13.15 12.30 4.48
C SER A 265 12.14 11.15 4.29
N GLY A 266 11.24 11.24 3.31
CA GLY A 266 10.26 10.18 3.02
C GLY A 266 10.81 8.95 2.30
N GLU A 267 11.84 9.10 1.46
CA GLU A 267 12.47 7.96 0.78
C GLU A 267 13.08 6.98 1.80
N THR A 268 13.70 7.55 2.83
CA THR A 268 14.45 6.83 3.85
C THR A 268 13.55 5.88 4.64
N GLU A 269 12.34 6.29 5.04
CA GLU A 269 11.40 5.44 5.78
C GLU A 269 10.81 4.32 4.91
N THR A 270 10.46 4.66 3.66
CA THR A 270 9.92 3.72 2.67
C THR A 270 10.93 2.61 2.35
N PHE A 271 12.21 2.95 2.13
CA PHE A 271 13.26 1.96 1.88
C PHE A 271 13.46 1.00 3.07
N ALA A 272 13.34 1.49 4.31
CA ALA A 272 13.50 0.66 5.50
C ALA A 272 12.36 -0.35 5.63
N ALA A 273 11.11 0.09 5.47
CA ALA A 273 9.94 -0.78 5.50
C ALA A 273 10.00 -1.85 4.40
N LEU A 274 10.34 -1.44 3.18
CA LEU A 274 10.53 -2.36 2.05
C LEU A 274 11.63 -3.39 2.32
N ALA A 275 12.75 -2.97 2.90
CA ALA A 275 13.86 -3.87 3.23
C ALA A 275 13.46 -4.96 4.23
N ILE A 276 12.64 -4.62 5.25
CA ILE A 276 12.09 -5.62 6.19
C ILE A 276 11.21 -6.62 5.45
N ILE A 277 10.24 -6.13 4.66
CA ILE A 277 9.27 -6.98 3.97
C ILE A 277 9.99 -7.92 3.01
N VAL A 278 10.89 -7.40 2.18
CA VAL A 278 11.70 -8.19 1.25
C VAL A 278 12.51 -9.25 2.00
N THR A 279 13.14 -8.88 3.10
CA THR A 279 13.96 -9.81 3.89
C THR A 279 13.10 -10.90 4.53
N ALA A 280 11.93 -10.56 5.08
CA ALA A 280 10.98 -11.50 5.66
C ALA A 280 10.49 -12.52 4.63
N VAL A 281 10.06 -12.05 3.45
CA VAL A 281 9.60 -12.91 2.35
C VAL A 281 10.71 -13.84 1.87
N VAL A 282 11.94 -13.34 1.71
CA VAL A 282 13.09 -14.17 1.31
C VAL A 282 13.40 -15.22 2.36
N ILE A 283 13.42 -14.86 3.65
CA ILE A 283 13.64 -15.80 4.75
C ILE A 283 12.54 -16.87 4.76
N GLU A 284 11.28 -16.49 4.60
CA GLU A 284 10.14 -17.38 4.57
C GLU A 284 10.24 -18.40 3.43
N ILE A 285 10.47 -17.94 2.19
CA ILE A 285 10.66 -18.82 1.03
C ILE A 285 11.82 -19.79 1.28
N VAL A 286 12.95 -19.31 1.83
CA VAL A 286 14.13 -20.15 2.12
C VAL A 286 13.80 -21.24 3.14
N LEU A 287 13.08 -20.90 4.20
CA LEU A 287 12.74 -21.83 5.28
C LEU A 287 11.71 -22.88 4.85
N ILE A 288 10.73 -22.51 4.04
CA ILE A 288 9.68 -23.42 3.54
C ILE A 288 10.23 -24.30 2.42
N ALA A 289 10.92 -23.73 1.43
CA ALA A 289 11.41 -24.47 0.27
C ALA A 289 12.65 -25.32 0.57
N GLY A 290 13.49 -24.91 1.54
CA GLY A 290 14.74 -25.59 1.87
C GLY A 290 14.59 -27.08 2.17
N PRO A 291 13.68 -27.50 3.07
CA PRO A 291 13.37 -28.91 3.32
C PRO A 291 12.89 -29.66 2.07
N ALA A 292 12.06 -29.04 1.24
CA ALA A 292 11.53 -29.66 0.02
C ALA A 292 12.66 -29.93 -1.00
N PHE A 293 13.58 -28.96 -1.17
CA PHE A 293 14.80 -29.17 -1.95
C PHE A 293 15.69 -30.26 -1.32
N ALA A 294 15.85 -30.30 0.00
CA ALA A 294 16.65 -31.31 0.69
C ALA A 294 16.10 -32.73 0.49
N VAL A 295 14.80 -32.94 0.67
CA VAL A 295 14.11 -34.21 0.40
C VAL A 295 14.26 -34.59 -1.06
N GLY A 296 14.17 -33.59 -1.92
CA GLY A 296 14.35 -33.75 -3.33
C GLY A 296 15.71 -34.28 -3.76
N VAL A 297 16.76 -33.60 -3.30
CA VAL A 297 18.15 -34.02 -3.47
C VAL A 297 18.36 -35.42 -2.90
N ARG A 298 17.73 -35.75 -1.76
CA ARG A 298 17.77 -37.10 -1.15
C ARG A 298 17.25 -38.19 -2.08
N ARG A 299 16.13 -37.96 -2.77
CA ARG A 299 15.52 -38.95 -3.67
C ARG A 299 16.34 -39.21 -4.92
N GLN A 300 17.06 -38.20 -5.42
CA GLN A 300 17.95 -38.32 -6.59
C GLN A 300 19.42 -38.59 -6.24
N ARG A 301 19.74 -38.96 -4.99
CA ARG A 301 21.13 -39.19 -4.54
C ARG A 301 21.87 -40.21 -5.40
N ARG A 302 21.20 -41.29 -5.80
CA ARG A 302 21.81 -42.33 -6.64
C ARG A 302 22.15 -41.80 -8.03
N GLU A 303 21.27 -40.99 -8.63
CA GLU A 303 21.54 -40.34 -9.93
C GLU A 303 22.73 -39.38 -9.83
N LEU A 304 22.79 -38.55 -8.78
CA LEU A 304 23.92 -37.64 -8.55
C LEU A 304 25.23 -38.39 -8.27
N ALA A 305 25.17 -39.53 -7.58
CA ALA A 305 26.32 -40.40 -7.34
C ALA A 305 26.82 -41.07 -8.63
N LEU A 306 25.92 -41.45 -9.54
CA LEU A 306 26.30 -41.98 -10.86
C LEU A 306 27.02 -40.90 -11.70
N VAL A 307 26.53 -39.65 -11.69
CA VAL A 307 27.24 -38.53 -12.35
C VAL A 307 28.65 -38.35 -11.77
N ALA A 308 28.79 -38.45 -10.44
CA ALA A 308 30.09 -38.37 -9.77
C ALA A 308 31.02 -39.55 -10.14
N ALA A 309 30.47 -40.78 -10.19
CA ALA A 309 31.21 -41.99 -10.57
C ALA A 309 31.68 -41.96 -12.04
N SER A 310 30.93 -41.30 -12.92
CA SER A 310 31.31 -41.08 -14.33
C SER A 310 32.29 -39.91 -14.54
N GLY A 311 32.92 -39.40 -13.47
CA GLY A 311 33.94 -38.33 -13.54
C GLY A 311 33.44 -36.92 -13.29
N GLY A 312 32.18 -36.73 -12.87
CA GLY A 312 31.63 -35.42 -12.51
C GLY A 312 32.26 -34.84 -11.24
N ALA A 313 32.69 -33.58 -11.28
CA ALA A 313 33.29 -32.93 -10.12
C ALA A 313 32.20 -32.48 -9.11
N PRO A 314 32.54 -32.25 -7.82
CA PRO A 314 31.58 -31.73 -6.82
C PRO A 314 30.86 -30.45 -7.23
N ARG A 315 31.54 -29.59 -8.02
CA ARG A 315 30.95 -28.37 -8.60
C ARG A 315 29.84 -28.66 -9.61
N ASP A 316 29.93 -29.77 -10.35
CA ASP A 316 28.94 -30.15 -11.36
C ASP A 316 27.68 -30.70 -10.69
N ILE A 317 27.84 -31.47 -9.60
CA ILE A 317 26.72 -31.88 -8.74
C ILE A 317 25.99 -30.67 -8.17
N ARG A 318 26.74 -29.69 -7.63
CA ARG A 318 26.14 -28.45 -7.10
C ARG A 318 25.41 -27.66 -8.20
N ARG A 319 25.99 -27.55 -9.39
CA ARG A 319 25.37 -26.87 -10.55
C ARG A 319 24.09 -27.55 -10.99
N ILE A 320 24.03 -28.88 -11.03
CA ILE A 320 22.81 -29.63 -11.37
C ILE A 320 21.67 -29.29 -10.40
N VAL A 321 21.95 -29.32 -9.09
CA VAL A 321 20.94 -29.02 -8.06
C VAL A 321 20.51 -27.55 -8.11
N LEU A 322 21.44 -26.62 -8.27
CA LEU A 322 21.11 -25.19 -8.39
C LEU A 322 20.36 -24.88 -9.70
N ALA A 323 20.67 -25.57 -10.80
CA ALA A 323 19.93 -25.44 -12.04
C ALA A 323 18.49 -25.96 -11.91
N GLN A 324 18.27 -27.03 -11.15
CA GLN A 324 16.92 -27.48 -10.80
C GLN A 324 16.16 -26.42 -9.99
N ALA A 325 16.82 -25.83 -8.99
CA ALA A 325 16.23 -24.76 -8.19
C ALA A 325 15.92 -23.51 -9.02
N LEU A 326 16.78 -23.15 -9.97
CA LEU A 326 16.55 -22.01 -10.87
C LEU A 326 15.35 -22.26 -11.80
N VAL A 327 15.30 -23.40 -12.49
CA VAL A 327 14.19 -23.72 -13.42
C VAL A 327 12.87 -23.80 -12.67
N LEU A 328 12.86 -24.49 -11.54
CA LEU A 328 11.65 -24.68 -10.76
C LEU A 328 11.24 -23.40 -10.05
N GLY A 329 12.18 -22.70 -9.41
CA GLY A 329 11.95 -21.44 -8.71
C GLY A 329 11.44 -20.36 -9.65
N LEU A 330 12.16 -20.09 -10.75
CA LEU A 330 11.75 -19.08 -11.73
C LEU A 330 10.40 -19.41 -12.37
N GLY A 331 10.19 -20.66 -12.81
CA GLY A 331 8.91 -21.08 -13.39
C GLY A 331 7.75 -20.91 -12.40
N SER A 332 7.98 -21.21 -11.12
CA SER A 332 6.97 -21.06 -10.07
C SER A 332 6.69 -19.60 -9.74
N CYS A 333 7.72 -18.75 -9.76
CA CYS A 333 7.57 -17.31 -9.55
C CYS A 333 6.79 -16.66 -10.69
N ILE A 334 7.06 -17.04 -11.95
CA ILE A 334 6.31 -16.53 -13.11
C ILE A 334 4.83 -16.92 -13.04
N VAL A 335 4.55 -18.20 -12.74
CA VAL A 335 3.17 -18.67 -12.58
C VAL A 335 2.51 -18.00 -11.38
N GLY A 336 3.21 -17.89 -10.25
CA GLY A 336 2.73 -17.20 -9.05
C GLY A 336 2.41 -15.74 -9.31
N ALA A 337 3.28 -15.02 -10.03
CA ALA A 337 3.05 -13.63 -10.41
C ALA A 337 1.83 -13.47 -11.31
N GLY A 338 1.69 -14.32 -12.34
CA GLY A 338 0.51 -14.30 -13.21
C GLY A 338 -0.79 -14.57 -12.46
N LEU A 339 -0.79 -15.56 -11.56
CA LEU A 339 -1.93 -15.83 -10.68
C LEU A 339 -2.16 -14.69 -9.67
N GLY A 340 -1.11 -14.00 -9.24
CA GLY A 340 -1.18 -12.88 -8.32
C GLY A 340 -1.88 -11.67 -8.93
N VAL A 341 -1.56 -11.34 -10.18
CA VAL A 341 -2.25 -10.30 -10.97
C VAL A 341 -3.72 -10.67 -11.20
N LEU A 342 -4.01 -11.92 -11.54
CA LEU A 342 -5.40 -12.39 -11.71
C LEU A 342 -6.20 -12.33 -10.39
N ALA A 343 -5.57 -12.66 -9.27
CA ALA A 343 -6.18 -12.55 -7.95
C ALA A 343 -6.44 -11.09 -7.58
N ALA A 344 -5.52 -10.17 -7.89
CA ALA A 344 -5.71 -8.73 -7.67
C ALA A 344 -6.89 -8.20 -8.50
N LEU A 345 -6.99 -8.59 -9.77
CA LEU A 345 -8.12 -8.24 -10.63
C LEU A 345 -9.45 -8.68 -10.01
N GLY A 346 -9.53 -9.93 -9.52
CA GLY A 346 -10.71 -10.41 -8.83
C GLY A 346 -11.01 -9.62 -7.54
N LEU A 347 -9.97 -9.30 -6.76
CA LEU A 347 -10.11 -8.61 -5.49
C LEU A 347 -10.61 -7.16 -5.65
N VAL A 348 -10.10 -6.45 -6.66
CA VAL A 348 -10.50 -5.07 -7.01
C VAL A 348 -11.98 -5.00 -7.43
N HIS A 349 -12.52 -6.03 -8.08
CA HIS A 349 -13.95 -6.10 -8.42
C HIS A 349 -14.84 -6.62 -7.29
N LEU A 350 -14.31 -7.45 -6.39
CA LEU A 350 -15.11 -8.08 -5.33
C LEU A 350 -15.18 -7.25 -4.05
N ILE A 351 -14.11 -6.55 -3.65
CA ILE A 351 -14.09 -5.73 -2.43
C ILE A 351 -15.21 -4.66 -2.44
N PRO A 352 -15.45 -3.91 -3.54
CA PRO A 352 -16.49 -2.87 -3.59
C PRO A 352 -17.92 -3.40 -3.36
N LEU A 353 -18.16 -4.71 -3.55
CA LEU A 353 -19.47 -5.31 -3.31
C LEU A 353 -19.81 -5.45 -1.83
N TRP A 354 -18.80 -5.43 -0.96
CA TRP A 354 -18.95 -5.64 0.50
C TRP A 354 -18.54 -4.43 1.32
N PHE A 355 -17.68 -3.57 0.76
CA PHE A 355 -17.16 -2.38 1.40
C PHE A 355 -17.37 -1.18 0.47
N PRO A 356 -17.76 0.00 0.99
CA PRO A 356 -17.86 1.23 0.20
C PRO A 356 -16.46 1.77 -0.11
N LEU A 357 -15.72 1.03 -0.94
CA LEU A 357 -14.38 1.34 -1.39
C LEU A 357 -14.40 1.36 -2.92
N THR A 358 -13.89 2.44 -3.50
CA THR A 358 -13.65 2.57 -4.93
C THR A 358 -12.18 2.33 -5.20
N PHE A 359 -11.89 1.68 -6.31
CA PHE A 359 -10.53 1.50 -6.80
C PHE A 359 -10.33 2.34 -8.05
N GLY A 360 -9.10 2.78 -8.28
CA GLY A 360 -8.70 3.45 -9.51
C GLY A 360 -8.65 2.51 -10.71
N PRO A 361 -8.15 3.00 -11.86
CA PRO A 361 -7.85 2.17 -13.01
C PRO A 361 -6.97 0.98 -12.62
N PHE A 362 -7.21 -0.19 -13.21
CA PHE A 362 -6.42 -1.38 -12.89
C PHE A 362 -4.98 -1.23 -13.40
N GLU A 363 -4.08 -0.85 -12.49
CA GLU A 363 -2.65 -0.70 -12.78
C GLU A 363 -1.82 -1.85 -12.19
N VAL A 364 -0.93 -2.40 -13.03
CA VAL A 364 0.06 -3.39 -12.60
C VAL A 364 1.43 -2.74 -12.51
N MET A 365 1.95 -2.63 -11.28
CA MET A 365 3.32 -2.19 -11.02
C MET A 365 4.33 -3.25 -11.46
N TRP A 366 4.64 -3.28 -12.76
CA TRP A 366 5.60 -4.22 -13.37
C TRP A 366 6.97 -4.26 -12.67
N PRO A 367 7.56 -3.13 -12.22
CA PRO A 367 8.82 -3.16 -11.46
C PRO A 367 8.73 -4.03 -10.19
N ALA A 368 7.62 -3.96 -9.46
CA ALA A 368 7.38 -4.78 -8.27
C ALA A 368 7.16 -6.25 -8.64
N VAL A 369 6.47 -6.52 -9.75
CA VAL A 369 6.31 -7.89 -10.27
C VAL A 369 7.68 -8.50 -10.62
N PHE A 370 8.53 -7.77 -11.34
CA PHE A 370 9.89 -8.21 -11.65
C PHE A 370 10.74 -8.37 -10.39
N GLY A 371 10.62 -7.45 -9.43
CA GLY A 371 11.24 -7.55 -8.11
C GLY A 371 10.84 -8.83 -7.38
N ALA A 372 9.54 -9.12 -7.28
CA ALA A 372 9.03 -10.31 -6.61
C ALA A 372 9.49 -11.61 -7.30
N VAL A 373 9.47 -11.66 -8.64
CA VAL A 373 9.92 -12.82 -9.40
C VAL A 373 11.43 -13.07 -9.23
N THR A 374 12.24 -12.00 -9.30
CA THR A 374 13.69 -12.10 -9.15
C THR A 374 14.07 -12.49 -7.71
N LEU A 375 13.47 -11.84 -6.71
CA LEU A 375 13.68 -12.17 -5.30
C LEU A 375 13.24 -13.61 -4.98
N GLY A 376 12.08 -14.04 -5.47
CA GLY A 376 11.60 -15.42 -5.29
C GLY A 376 12.53 -16.45 -5.93
N ALA A 377 13.07 -16.18 -7.12
CA ALA A 377 14.04 -17.04 -7.78
C ALA A 377 15.36 -17.11 -7.01
N VAL A 378 15.87 -15.97 -6.51
CA VAL A 378 17.06 -15.91 -5.65
C VAL A 378 16.83 -16.68 -4.35
N ALA A 379 15.69 -16.48 -3.69
CA ALA A 379 15.32 -17.18 -2.47
C ALA A 379 15.24 -18.71 -2.69
N ALA A 380 14.67 -19.17 -3.80
CA ALA A 380 14.65 -20.59 -4.17
C ALA A 380 16.07 -21.17 -4.37
N MET A 381 16.97 -20.40 -4.98
CA MET A 381 18.39 -20.79 -5.12
C MET A 381 19.10 -20.85 -3.77
N LEU A 382 18.87 -19.88 -2.88
CA LEU A 382 19.38 -19.86 -1.51
C LEU A 382 18.87 -21.08 -0.71
N ALA A 383 17.59 -21.41 -0.84
CA ALA A 383 16.97 -22.57 -0.21
C ALA A 383 17.63 -23.90 -0.65
N ALA A 384 17.96 -24.02 -1.94
CA ALA A 384 18.60 -25.21 -2.49
C ALA A 384 20.11 -25.27 -2.25
N TYR A 385 20.74 -24.17 -1.84
CA TYR A 385 22.19 -24.08 -1.75
C TYR A 385 22.80 -25.03 -0.71
N THR A 386 22.21 -25.09 0.49
CA THR A 386 22.67 -26.00 1.55
C THR A 386 22.50 -27.48 1.18
N PRO A 387 21.35 -27.94 0.66
CA PRO A 387 21.20 -29.28 0.06
C PRO A 387 22.21 -29.57 -1.05
N ALA A 388 22.45 -28.63 -1.96
CA ALA A 388 23.38 -28.79 -3.07
C ALA A 388 24.82 -29.00 -2.57
N ARG A 389 25.23 -28.22 -1.55
CA ARG A 389 26.55 -28.36 -0.92
C ARG A 389 26.69 -29.69 -0.17
N GLN A 390 25.62 -30.15 0.48
CA GLN A 390 25.62 -31.46 1.14
C GLN A 390 25.73 -32.61 0.13
N ALA A 391 25.02 -32.55 -1.00
CA ALA A 391 25.11 -33.55 -2.06
C ALA A 391 26.51 -33.64 -2.67
N ALA A 392 27.14 -32.49 -2.93
CA ALA A 392 28.48 -32.41 -3.49
C ALA A 392 29.58 -33.02 -2.59
N LYS A 393 29.30 -33.19 -1.29
CA LYS A 393 30.24 -33.76 -0.30
C LYS A 393 29.96 -35.22 0.05
N GLN A 394 29.00 -35.88 -0.60
CA GLN A 394 28.66 -37.26 -0.27
C GLN A 394 29.73 -38.23 -0.78
N GLN A 395 30.01 -39.27 0.01
CA GLN A 395 30.88 -40.36 -0.41
C GLN A 395 30.15 -41.23 -1.44
N VAL A 396 30.62 -41.18 -2.69
CA VAL A 396 30.00 -41.88 -3.84
C VAL A 396 29.87 -43.38 -3.56
N ALA A 397 30.93 -44.03 -3.08
CA ALA A 397 30.92 -45.46 -2.74
C ALA A 397 29.91 -45.81 -1.63
N ALA A 398 29.73 -44.94 -0.62
CA ALA A 398 28.78 -45.15 0.46
C ALA A 398 27.32 -45.02 -0.03
N VAL A 399 27.05 -44.05 -0.91
CA VAL A 399 25.73 -43.86 -1.52
C VAL A 399 25.37 -45.03 -2.44
N LEU A 400 26.31 -45.49 -3.27
CA LEU A 400 26.08 -46.63 -4.17
C LEU A 400 25.96 -47.97 -3.42
N ALA A 401 26.67 -48.13 -2.31
CA ALA A 401 26.59 -49.33 -1.45
C ALA A 401 25.39 -49.31 -0.48
N GLY A 402 24.56 -48.26 -0.47
CA GLY A 402 23.45 -48.12 0.48
C GLY A 402 23.86 -47.91 1.95
N ARG A 403 25.16 -47.76 2.24
CA ARG A 403 25.72 -47.58 3.59
C ARG A 403 25.77 -46.10 3.95
N THR A 404 24.62 -45.47 4.18
CA THR A 404 24.60 -44.04 4.52
C THR A 404 24.83 -43.80 6.01
N GLY A 405 25.95 -43.15 6.37
CA GLY A 405 26.22 -42.68 7.73
C GLY A 405 25.38 -41.47 8.12
N GLN A 406 25.03 -41.36 9.40
CA GLN A 406 24.38 -40.18 9.98
C GLN A 406 25.31 -38.96 9.87
N VAL A 407 24.83 -37.89 9.21
CA VAL A 407 25.58 -36.63 9.13
C VAL A 407 25.62 -36.02 10.53
N ARG A 408 26.82 -35.95 11.11
CA ARG A 408 27.07 -35.31 12.40
C ARG A 408 26.79 -33.80 12.26
N THR A 409 25.77 -33.30 12.93
CA THR A 409 25.46 -31.86 12.92
C THR A 409 26.29 -31.15 13.97
N ARG A 410 26.82 -29.97 13.63
CA ARG A 410 27.63 -29.14 14.54
C ARG A 410 26.66 -28.30 15.39
N ASN A 411 26.65 -28.51 16.71
CA ASN A 411 25.68 -27.92 17.65
C ASN A 411 25.88 -26.42 17.97
N GLY A 412 26.70 -25.66 17.22
CA GLY A 412 27.07 -24.28 17.57
C GLY A 412 26.10 -23.17 17.13
N TRP A 413 25.16 -23.46 16.24
CA TRP A 413 24.23 -22.48 15.66
C TRP A 413 23.23 -21.85 16.65
N PRO A 414 22.75 -22.54 17.69
CA PRO A 414 21.83 -21.93 18.66
C PRO A 414 22.44 -20.81 19.50
N LEU A 415 23.73 -20.88 19.83
CA LEU A 415 24.41 -19.83 20.58
C LEU A 415 24.47 -18.53 19.77
N LEU A 416 24.77 -18.64 18.47
CA LEU A 416 24.71 -17.52 17.55
C LEU A 416 23.29 -16.93 17.49
N GLY A 417 22.26 -17.78 17.50
CA GLY A 417 20.86 -17.35 17.58
C GLY A 417 20.57 -16.49 18.82
N VAL A 418 21.01 -16.93 20.00
CA VAL A 418 20.87 -16.16 21.26
C VAL A 418 21.58 -14.81 21.15
N VAL A 419 22.82 -14.79 20.66
CA VAL A 419 23.59 -13.55 20.50
C VAL A 419 22.89 -12.56 19.57
N LEU A 420 22.35 -13.03 18.44
CA LEU A 420 21.61 -12.18 17.50
C LEU A 420 20.31 -11.65 18.10
N ILE A 421 19.56 -12.46 18.87
CA ILE A 421 18.36 -11.98 19.56
C ILE A 421 18.72 -10.86 20.54
N VAL A 422 19.74 -11.05 21.37
CA VAL A 422 20.18 -10.04 22.33
C VAL A 422 20.66 -8.77 21.62
N ALA A 423 21.43 -8.91 20.53
CA ALA A 423 21.90 -7.77 19.74
C ALA A 423 20.74 -7.01 19.06
N GLY A 424 19.77 -7.72 18.46
CA GLY A 424 18.59 -7.12 17.85
C GLY A 424 17.71 -6.42 18.89
N LEU A 425 17.46 -7.05 20.05
CA LEU A 425 16.69 -6.44 21.12
C LEU A 425 17.38 -5.16 21.65
N ALA A 426 18.70 -5.22 21.88
CA ALA A 426 19.48 -4.07 22.31
C ALA A 426 19.45 -2.96 21.26
N GLY A 427 19.58 -3.29 19.97
CA GLY A 427 19.49 -2.33 18.87
C GLY A 427 18.14 -1.60 18.84
N CYS A 428 17.03 -2.33 18.91
CA CYS A 428 15.69 -1.75 18.99
C CYS A 428 15.55 -0.81 20.20
N LEU A 429 16.00 -1.25 21.38
CA LEU A 429 15.82 -0.49 22.63
C LEU A 429 16.76 0.71 22.80
N THR A 430 17.90 0.73 22.12
CA THR A 430 18.92 1.79 22.29
C THR A 430 18.99 2.74 21.11
N LEU A 431 19.13 2.21 19.90
CA LEU A 431 19.26 3.01 18.67
C LEU A 431 17.90 3.45 18.16
N GLY A 432 16.85 2.65 18.37
CA GLY A 432 15.49 2.97 17.94
C GLY A 432 14.84 4.17 18.62
N ARG A 433 15.34 4.59 19.79
CA ARG A 433 14.81 5.73 20.54
C ARG A 433 15.40 7.08 20.11
N ARG A 434 16.34 7.09 19.16
CA ARG A 434 16.97 8.31 18.64
C ARG A 434 16.13 8.87 17.49
N SER A 435 16.26 10.17 17.21
CA SER A 435 15.73 10.79 15.99
C SER A 435 16.31 10.06 14.77
N GLY A 436 15.46 9.58 13.86
CA GLY A 436 15.85 8.72 12.73
C GLY A 436 16.18 7.26 13.12
N GLY A 437 15.82 6.82 14.32
CA GLY A 437 16.07 5.48 14.85
C GLY A 437 15.30 4.35 14.14
N GLU A 438 14.36 4.67 13.25
CA GLU A 438 13.52 3.71 12.53
C GLU A 438 14.33 2.74 11.67
N TRP A 439 15.41 3.22 11.04
CA TRP A 439 16.36 2.35 10.34
C TRP A 439 17.01 1.34 11.26
N ALA A 440 17.38 1.78 12.46
CA ALA A 440 17.98 0.90 13.44
C ALA A 440 16.97 -0.13 13.95
N VAL A 441 15.69 0.24 14.12
CA VAL A 441 14.61 -0.71 14.47
C VAL A 441 14.43 -1.74 13.36
N SER A 442 14.42 -1.31 12.09
CA SER A 442 14.25 -2.18 10.92
C SER A 442 15.36 -3.23 10.82
N VAL A 443 16.63 -2.80 10.86
CA VAL A 443 17.79 -3.70 10.83
C VAL A 443 17.80 -4.61 12.05
N SER A 444 17.51 -4.07 13.23
CA SER A 444 17.46 -4.84 14.48
C SER A 444 16.38 -5.91 14.48
N THR A 445 15.23 -5.64 13.85
CA THR A 445 14.13 -6.59 13.69
C THR A 445 14.54 -7.75 12.79
N ILE A 446 15.21 -7.48 11.65
CA ILE A 446 15.77 -8.52 10.77
C ILE A 446 16.75 -9.41 11.54
N VAL A 447 17.66 -8.79 12.30
CA VAL A 447 18.63 -9.51 13.13
C VAL A 447 17.95 -10.38 14.18
N LEU A 448 16.88 -9.88 14.81
CA LEU A 448 16.09 -10.60 15.79
C LEU A 448 15.36 -11.80 15.17
N VAL A 449 14.74 -11.64 14.00
CA VAL A 449 14.07 -12.72 13.26
C VAL A 449 15.08 -13.80 12.86
N LEU A 450 16.25 -13.43 12.33
CA LEU A 450 17.32 -14.36 12.03
C LEU A 450 17.81 -15.11 13.28
N GLY A 451 17.95 -14.39 14.40
CA GLY A 451 18.28 -14.98 15.69
C GLY A 451 17.25 -16.02 16.16
N ALA A 452 15.96 -15.69 16.07
CA ALA A 452 14.86 -16.59 16.41
C ALA A 452 14.85 -17.85 15.52
N VAL A 453 15.06 -17.69 14.21
CA VAL A 453 15.17 -18.80 13.26
C VAL A 453 16.31 -19.74 13.65
N LEU A 454 17.49 -19.21 14.00
CA LEU A 454 18.64 -20.01 14.44
C LEU A 454 18.46 -20.66 15.81
N LEU A 455 17.63 -20.07 16.67
CA LEU A 455 17.27 -20.60 17.99
C LEU A 455 16.28 -21.79 17.89
N THR A 456 15.50 -21.89 16.81
CA THR A 456 14.45 -22.91 16.62
C THR A 456 14.87 -24.35 16.97
N PRO A 457 16.03 -24.88 16.53
CA PRO A 457 16.43 -26.26 16.86
C PRO A 457 16.64 -26.49 18.37
N LEU A 458 17.05 -25.44 19.11
CA LEU A 458 17.21 -25.50 20.56
C LEU A 458 15.85 -25.47 21.25
N VAL A 459 14.92 -24.63 20.80
CA VAL A 459 13.55 -24.58 21.31
C VAL A 459 12.88 -25.95 21.16
N ILE A 460 12.98 -26.57 19.98
CA ILE A 460 12.44 -27.92 19.73
C ILE A 460 13.09 -28.95 20.67
N GLY A 461 14.39 -28.83 20.94
CA GLY A 461 15.09 -29.70 21.89
C GLY A 461 14.62 -29.52 23.33
N LEU A 462 14.37 -28.27 23.74
CA LEU A 462 13.88 -27.92 25.07
C LEU A 462 12.44 -28.42 25.29
N VAL A 463 11.56 -28.19 24.32
CA VAL A 463 10.19 -28.75 24.32
C VAL A 463 10.24 -30.27 24.40
N GLY A 464 11.18 -30.89 23.68
CA GLY A 464 11.54 -32.30 23.79
C GLY A 464 11.78 -32.80 25.22
N LYS A 465 12.45 -31.98 26.04
CA LYS A 465 12.79 -32.28 27.44
C LYS A 465 11.61 -32.05 28.39
N VAL A 466 10.90 -30.93 28.22
CA VAL A 466 9.73 -30.55 29.03
C VAL A 466 8.54 -31.48 28.78
N GLY A 467 8.38 -31.97 27.55
CA GLY A 467 7.33 -32.91 27.17
C GLY A 467 7.39 -34.29 27.83
N SER A 468 8.37 -34.54 28.71
CA SER A 468 8.45 -35.74 29.55
C SER A 468 7.27 -35.88 30.51
N VAL A 469 6.63 -34.76 30.87
CA VAL A 469 5.46 -34.67 31.77
C VAL A 469 4.13 -34.97 31.07
N LEU A 470 4.11 -35.00 29.72
CA LEU A 470 2.88 -35.20 28.94
C LEU A 470 2.43 -36.67 28.89
N PRO A 471 1.13 -36.93 28.64
CA PRO A 471 0.59 -38.27 28.36
C PRO A 471 1.36 -38.99 27.25
N LEU A 472 1.33 -40.33 27.29
CA LEU A 472 2.16 -41.20 26.46
C LEU A 472 2.14 -40.87 24.94
N PRO A 473 0.99 -40.59 24.30
CA PRO A 473 0.94 -40.21 22.88
C PRO A 473 1.66 -38.89 22.58
N LEU A 474 1.44 -37.86 23.39
CA LEU A 474 2.04 -36.53 23.22
C LEU A 474 3.55 -36.56 23.50
N ARG A 475 3.96 -37.31 24.53
CA ARG A 475 5.37 -37.51 24.87
C ARG A 475 6.15 -38.17 23.73
N LEU A 476 5.56 -39.17 23.07
CA LEU A 476 6.16 -39.82 21.90
C LEU A 476 6.30 -38.84 20.72
N ALA A 477 5.27 -38.07 20.42
CA ALA A 477 5.29 -37.07 19.34
C ALA A 477 6.37 -35.98 19.56
N VAL A 478 6.44 -35.43 20.77
CA VAL A 478 7.42 -34.40 21.14
C VAL A 478 8.86 -34.95 21.11
N ARG A 479 9.06 -36.18 21.58
CA ARG A 479 10.38 -36.83 21.55
C ARG A 479 10.83 -37.18 20.12
N ASP A 480 9.91 -37.56 19.24
CA ASP A 480 10.22 -37.81 17.82
C ASP A 480 10.62 -36.51 17.12
N THR A 481 9.86 -35.44 17.34
CA THR A 481 10.16 -34.09 16.83
C THR A 481 11.55 -33.60 17.26
N ALA A 482 11.91 -33.79 18.54
CA ALA A 482 13.23 -33.41 19.08
C ALA A 482 14.39 -34.23 18.51
N ARG A 483 14.17 -35.53 18.24
CA ARG A 483 15.16 -36.38 17.54
C ARG A 483 15.34 -35.95 16.08
N GLN A 484 14.27 -35.50 15.43
CA GLN A 484 14.26 -35.11 14.02
C GLN A 484 14.36 -33.58 13.81
N ARG A 485 14.94 -32.85 14.77
CA ARG A 485 15.07 -31.38 14.76
C ARG A 485 15.58 -30.76 13.45
N VAL A 486 16.45 -31.44 12.71
CA VAL A 486 16.98 -30.96 11.41
C VAL A 486 15.90 -30.91 10.33
N ARG A 487 14.89 -31.78 10.42
CA ARG A 487 13.76 -31.84 9.49
C ARG A 487 12.64 -30.89 9.90
N THR A 488 12.42 -30.73 11.20
CA THR A 488 11.27 -29.98 11.75
C THR A 488 11.58 -28.50 11.98
N ALA A 489 12.83 -28.13 12.29
CA ALA A 489 13.20 -26.75 12.60
C ALA A 489 12.88 -25.73 11.48
N PRO A 490 13.14 -25.99 10.18
CA PRO A 490 12.83 -24.99 9.16
C PRO A 490 11.34 -24.69 9.03
N ALA A 491 10.48 -25.71 9.17
CA ALA A 491 9.04 -25.53 9.14
C ALA A 491 8.54 -24.71 10.34
N VAL A 492 9.02 -25.04 11.54
CA VAL A 492 8.69 -24.26 12.76
C VAL A 492 9.22 -22.83 12.64
N ALA A 493 10.42 -22.63 12.12
CA ALA A 493 11.02 -21.32 11.92
C ALA A 493 10.22 -20.47 10.92
N ALA A 494 9.74 -21.07 9.82
CA ALA A 494 8.88 -20.38 8.86
C ALA A 494 7.57 -19.93 9.50
N ILE A 495 6.90 -20.82 10.25
CA ILE A 495 5.68 -20.47 10.98
C ILE A 495 5.95 -19.35 11.99
N MET A 496 7.03 -19.43 12.75
CA MET A 496 7.40 -18.37 13.70
C MET A 496 7.66 -17.03 13.00
N ALA A 497 8.36 -17.02 11.87
CA ALA A 497 8.62 -15.79 11.12
C ALA A 497 7.33 -15.18 10.55
N ALA A 498 6.45 -15.99 9.97
CA ALA A 498 5.15 -15.55 9.47
C ALA A 498 4.27 -14.99 10.59
N VAL A 499 4.16 -15.71 11.72
CA VAL A 499 3.40 -15.25 12.88
C VAL A 499 3.99 -13.96 13.45
N ALA A 500 5.32 -13.85 13.54
CA ALA A 500 5.97 -12.62 14.01
C ALA A 500 5.65 -11.43 13.09
N GLY A 501 5.67 -11.62 11.76
CA GLY A 501 5.29 -10.57 10.80
C GLY A 501 3.84 -10.12 10.97
N VAL A 502 2.89 -11.07 11.01
CA VAL A 502 1.47 -10.76 11.23
C VAL A 502 1.24 -10.08 12.58
N THR A 503 1.91 -10.55 13.63
CA THR A 503 1.80 -9.95 14.97
C THR A 503 2.38 -8.54 14.99
N THR A 504 3.49 -8.30 14.29
CA THR A 504 4.08 -6.96 14.16
C THR A 504 3.09 -6.00 13.51
N LEU A 505 2.46 -6.40 12.39
CA LEU A 505 1.43 -5.60 11.73
C LEU A 505 0.20 -5.38 12.62
N ALA A 506 -0.25 -6.40 13.34
CA ALA A 506 -1.38 -6.29 14.26
C ALA A 506 -1.06 -5.39 15.46
N ILE A 507 0.17 -5.43 15.99
CA ILE A 507 0.63 -4.54 17.06
C ILE A 507 0.74 -3.11 16.54
N ALA A 508 1.29 -2.90 15.34
CA ALA A 508 1.40 -1.57 14.73
C ALA A 508 0.01 -0.94 14.57
N THR A 509 -0.91 -1.63 13.89
CA THR A 509 -2.30 -1.15 13.70
C THR A 509 -3.05 -0.97 15.02
N SER A 510 -2.88 -1.86 16.00
CA SER A 510 -3.46 -1.71 17.34
C SER A 510 -2.87 -0.54 18.12
N SER A 511 -1.56 -0.28 17.95
CA SER A 511 -0.86 0.86 18.57
C SER A 511 -1.33 2.16 17.95
N ASP A 512 -1.47 2.23 16.64
CA ASP A 512 -2.01 3.40 15.93
C ASP A 512 -3.46 3.64 16.33
N TYR A 513 -4.27 2.59 16.44
CA TYR A 513 -5.65 2.69 16.91
C TYR A 513 -5.71 3.18 18.36
N LYS A 514 -4.83 2.67 19.23
CA LYS A 514 -4.75 3.11 20.63
C LYS A 514 -4.25 4.56 20.73
N GLN A 515 -3.22 4.95 19.99
CA GLN A 515 -2.71 6.31 19.94
C GLN A 515 -3.78 7.25 19.38
N SER A 516 -4.49 6.84 18.34
CA SER A 516 -5.63 7.57 17.80
C SER A 516 -6.70 7.75 18.86
N ARG A 517 -6.98 6.73 19.69
CA ARG A 517 -7.91 6.82 20.84
C ARG A 517 -7.42 7.66 22.02
N GLU A 518 -6.12 7.65 22.32
CA GLU A 518 -5.53 8.45 23.41
C GLU A 518 -5.42 9.92 23.03
N THR A 519 -5.07 10.18 21.77
CA THR A 519 -5.04 11.50 21.16
C THR A 519 -6.43 11.91 20.66
N TYR A 520 -7.41 11.00 20.71
CA TYR A 520 -8.79 11.28 20.37
C TYR A 520 -9.30 12.32 21.35
N GLN A 521 -9.41 13.54 20.87
CA GLN A 521 -10.15 14.56 21.59
C GLN A 521 -11.62 14.20 21.42
N TYR A 522 -12.23 13.74 22.52
CA TYR A 522 -13.64 13.41 22.56
C TYR A 522 -14.43 14.69 22.30
N THR A 523 -14.81 14.90 21.04
CA THR A 523 -15.53 16.11 20.69
C THR A 523 -16.92 16.02 21.31
N TYR A 524 -17.69 14.94 21.07
CA TYR A 524 -19.07 14.76 21.60
C TYR A 524 -19.49 13.27 21.71
N PRO A 525 -20.48 12.92 22.55
CA PRO A 525 -20.97 11.55 22.68
C PRO A 525 -21.65 10.94 21.46
N ASP A 526 -21.66 9.60 21.35
CA ASP A 526 -22.46 8.89 20.35
C ASP A 526 -23.96 9.26 20.51
N ASP A 527 -24.69 9.31 19.39
CA ASP A 527 -26.06 9.84 19.28
C ASP A 527 -26.25 11.32 19.66
N THR A 528 -25.15 12.08 19.80
CA THR A 528 -25.21 13.53 19.91
C THR A 528 -24.80 14.19 18.60
N THR A 529 -25.50 15.27 18.28
CA THR A 529 -25.18 16.13 17.14
C THR A 529 -24.80 17.49 17.68
N VAL A 530 -23.85 18.14 17.00
CA VAL A 530 -23.41 19.46 17.38
C VAL A 530 -23.90 20.48 16.41
N ILE A 531 -24.51 21.50 16.99
CA ILE A 531 -24.98 22.66 16.30
C ILE A 531 -24.03 23.78 16.71
N SER A 532 -23.00 23.99 15.91
CA SER A 532 -22.05 25.09 16.07
C SER A 532 -22.57 26.35 15.40
N GLY A 533 -22.13 27.50 15.89
CA GLY A 533 -22.35 28.79 15.24
C GLY A 533 -21.58 29.88 15.95
N ASP A 534 -21.55 31.05 15.32
CA ASP A 534 -20.84 32.20 15.87
C ASP A 534 -21.40 32.63 17.22
N LYS A 535 -20.54 33.21 18.06
CA LYS A 535 -20.89 33.64 19.42
C LYS A 535 -22.13 34.54 19.46
N GLY A 536 -22.31 35.41 18.46
CA GLY A 536 -23.47 36.31 18.35
C GLY A 536 -24.78 35.61 18.00
N SER A 537 -24.72 34.39 17.45
CA SER A 537 -25.86 33.60 16.98
C SER A 537 -26.23 32.46 17.94
N PHE A 538 -25.52 32.31 19.06
CA PHE A 538 -25.70 31.18 19.97
C PHE A 538 -27.13 31.10 20.55
N ALA A 539 -27.70 32.25 20.93
CA ALA A 539 -29.04 32.32 21.50
C ALA A 539 -30.13 31.95 20.48
N SER A 540 -30.01 32.40 19.23
CA SER A 540 -30.96 32.09 18.16
C SER A 540 -30.87 30.63 17.72
N ILE A 541 -29.65 30.10 17.61
CA ILE A 541 -29.40 28.68 17.30
C ILE A 541 -29.99 27.78 18.39
N ARG A 542 -29.78 28.11 19.66
CA ARG A 542 -30.37 27.35 20.77
C ARG A 542 -31.90 27.36 20.73
N ALA A 543 -32.51 28.52 20.49
CA ALA A 543 -33.96 28.64 20.40
C ALA A 543 -34.53 27.82 19.22
N ALA A 544 -33.90 27.90 18.05
CA ALA A 544 -34.29 27.13 16.87
C ALA A 544 -34.12 25.61 17.08
N ALA A 545 -32.99 25.20 17.67
CA ALA A 545 -32.74 23.80 17.99
C ALA A 545 -33.76 23.25 18.99
N GLN A 546 -34.15 24.04 19.99
CA GLN A 546 -35.12 23.63 21.01
C GLN A 546 -36.55 23.56 20.46
N ALA A 547 -36.88 24.40 19.48
CA ALA A 547 -38.14 24.34 18.75
C ALA A 547 -38.21 23.12 17.81
N ALA A 548 -37.13 22.79 17.12
CA ALA A 548 -37.06 21.65 16.19
C ALA A 548 -36.92 20.30 16.91
N LEU A 549 -36.28 20.27 18.08
CA LEU A 549 -35.98 19.05 18.85
C LEU A 549 -36.47 19.15 20.30
N PRO A 550 -37.78 19.33 20.55
CA PRO A 550 -38.32 19.65 21.88
C PRO A 550 -38.11 18.52 22.92
N ALA A 551 -37.92 17.28 22.46
CA ALA A 551 -37.70 16.10 23.31
C ALA A 551 -36.22 15.79 23.60
N ARG A 552 -35.26 16.62 23.14
CA ARG A 552 -33.82 16.38 23.29
C ARG A 552 -33.17 17.46 24.16
N SER A 553 -32.25 17.06 25.03
CA SER A 553 -31.51 17.98 25.90
C SER A 553 -30.39 18.68 25.13
N LEU A 554 -30.41 20.02 25.10
CA LEU A 554 -29.33 20.83 24.52
C LEU A 554 -28.34 21.24 25.61
N VAL A 555 -27.07 20.90 25.43
CA VAL A 555 -25.98 21.27 26.35
C VAL A 555 -25.07 22.29 25.67
N PRO A 556 -24.91 23.51 26.22
CA PRO A 556 -24.00 24.50 25.66
C PRO A 556 -22.55 24.10 25.92
N ILE A 557 -21.72 24.13 24.88
CA ILE A 557 -20.28 23.84 24.96
C ILE A 557 -19.55 25.07 24.41
N SER A 558 -18.56 25.58 25.15
CA SER A 558 -17.72 26.71 24.75
C SER A 558 -16.25 26.31 24.83
N THR A 559 -15.42 26.82 23.92
CA THR A 559 -13.97 26.65 23.97
C THR A 559 -13.38 27.60 25.01
N ALA A 560 -12.41 27.13 25.80
CA ALA A 560 -11.77 27.90 26.87
C ALA A 560 -11.28 29.27 26.34
N GLY A 561 -11.70 30.36 26.99
CA GLY A 561 -11.45 31.74 26.55
C GLY A 561 -12.64 32.42 25.86
N SER A 562 -13.67 31.66 25.50
CA SER A 562 -14.97 32.20 25.10
C SER A 562 -15.98 31.98 26.23
N SER A 563 -16.29 33.03 27.00
CA SER A 563 -17.41 32.94 27.95
C SER A 563 -18.72 32.71 27.18
N PRO A 564 -19.59 31.80 27.64
CA PRO A 564 -20.86 31.45 26.98
C PRO A 564 -21.82 32.62 26.86
#